data_AF-A0A7J9R9K6-F1
#
_entry.id   AF-A0A7J9R9K6-F1
#
_cell.length_a   1.000
_cell.length_b   1.000
_cell.length_c   1.000
_cell.angle_alpha   90.00
_cell.angle_beta   90.00
_cell.angle_gamma   90.00
#
_symmetry.space_group_name_H-M   'P 1'
#
loop_
_entity.id
_entity.type
_entity.pdbx_description
1 polymer ?
#
loop_
_entity_poly.entity_id
_entity_poly.type
_entity_poly.pdbx_seq_one_letter_code
_entity_poly.pdbx_strand_id
1 'polypeptide(L)'
;MGKKFLLLLSFSLLLIPISQADAAMNPNLTVSAENSKFDNHFSGSMVIEVVIRDSSIGDTDEGKGEPDVTINGKSLRMVQATDGNWYAYFANVDRAKIADSTVGKEGEGLDFGVFCDRNTTSLGIDLSETDGVAIPYSSGLDVGSFTNGKVSFTSCTGTLDNSGINQNNVVRKAKAINTSIPNDSPNELGGQIGVDNDAWPFIQLYSFDDVTIQYNPGGGVQQVDLEYDEIPNISLEIDRDNYPQNSEVFLTVNDIQLNQDPTDEDSWTFNLDSPNAVFYQAYDNNGQDAANGGPGLVNLKSYLSALGFEGNGVVSADLGKIMELTTNSEQKETYVTDGLSSFSQIITLVEEGPYSGNFDTADHNDKSTIRILEDAPRGETGRIEYDDQSVSVLSGFSTASVSFEPSLKIGDGSTSLRAGTEFPVILEDQDQNTNSGARDDLDNFRDSALIPTLEIGNPVTLESASNVKFYTNSNDDLSSSGISAGSSVPDKNSDRLIIDTSKLGNSDFEKISFNLGISASNLKSTLIDTSKSNSDGTSWLNYDLRSFSRDLEVNDFSDTSIELLIGSLSSSPITIVNPGQMASSGFIQLSDSDIQEIFSENGSVYVVI
;
A
#
# COMPACT_ATOMS: atom_id res chain seq x y z
N MET A 1 -12.39 10.83 -47.62
CA MET A 1 -11.13 10.11 -47.39
C MET A 1 -10.54 10.66 -46.10
N GLY A 2 -10.77 9.94 -45.01
CA GLY A 2 -10.78 10.48 -43.65
C GLY A 2 -9.40 10.70 -43.05
N LYS A 3 -9.21 11.85 -42.41
CA LYS A 3 -8.12 12.13 -41.48
C LYS A 3 -8.57 11.67 -40.09
N LYS A 4 -7.92 10.67 -39.51
CA LYS A 4 -8.08 10.32 -38.10
C LYS A 4 -7.02 11.08 -37.30
N PHE A 5 -7.49 12.00 -36.49
CA PHE A 5 -6.73 12.64 -35.41
C PHE A 5 -6.79 11.66 -34.22
N LEU A 6 -5.64 11.15 -33.77
CA LEU A 6 -5.57 10.32 -32.57
C LEU A 6 -5.34 11.28 -31.39
N LEU A 7 -6.37 11.46 -30.57
CA LEU A 7 -6.29 12.22 -29.32
C LEU A 7 -5.76 11.24 -28.25
N LEU A 8 -4.55 11.49 -27.74
CA LEU A 8 -4.05 10.83 -26.53
C LEU A 8 -4.77 11.48 -25.34
N LEU A 9 -5.74 10.77 -24.76
CA LEU A 9 -6.33 11.09 -23.47
C LEU A 9 -5.46 10.45 -22.38
N SER A 10 -4.77 11.29 -21.63
CA SER A 10 -4.20 10.96 -20.33
C SER A 10 -5.34 10.65 -19.36
N PHE A 11 -5.54 9.37 -19.01
CA PHE A 11 -6.44 8.98 -17.94
C PHE A 11 -5.67 9.15 -16.62
N SER A 12 -5.93 10.26 -15.92
CA SER A 12 -5.65 10.34 -14.49
C SER A 12 -6.70 9.47 -13.81
N LEU A 13 -6.31 8.33 -13.22
CA LEU A 13 -7.18 7.58 -12.32
C LEU A 13 -7.43 8.48 -11.10
N LEU A 14 -8.56 9.18 -11.11
CA LEU A 14 -9.26 9.48 -9.87
C LEU A 14 -9.87 8.15 -9.45
N LEU A 15 -9.41 7.60 -8.32
CA LEU A 15 -10.17 6.58 -7.59
C LEU A 15 -11.54 7.19 -7.26
N ILE A 16 -12.52 6.84 -8.07
CA ILE A 16 -13.92 6.91 -7.70
C ILE A 16 -14.12 5.64 -6.88
N PRO A 17 -14.66 5.70 -5.64
CA PRO A 17 -15.02 4.48 -4.94
C PRO A 17 -15.97 3.71 -5.85
N ILE A 18 -15.55 2.52 -6.27
CA ILE A 18 -16.40 1.62 -7.04
C ILE A 18 -17.42 1.11 -6.02
N SER A 19 -18.51 1.87 -5.83
CA SER A 19 -19.75 1.32 -5.33
C SER A 19 -20.11 0.17 -6.27
N GLN A 20 -19.82 -1.05 -5.85
CA GLN A 20 -20.03 -2.26 -6.63
C GLN A 20 -21.52 -2.29 -6.97
N ALA A 21 -21.78 -2.29 -8.28
CA ALA A 21 -23.10 -2.14 -8.83
C ALA A 21 -23.91 -3.44 -8.64
N ASP A 22 -24.57 -3.55 -7.48
CA ASP A 22 -25.80 -4.33 -7.30
C ASP A 22 -26.94 -3.50 -6.67
N ALA A 23 -26.81 -2.16 -6.66
CA ALA A 23 -27.89 -1.24 -6.33
C ALA A 23 -28.98 -1.24 -7.42
N ALA A 24 -29.80 -2.28 -7.46
CA ALA A 24 -30.96 -2.37 -8.36
C ALA A 24 -32.16 -3.03 -7.68
N MET A 25 -32.55 -2.60 -6.47
CA MET A 25 -33.92 -2.85 -6.00
C MET A 25 -34.53 -1.75 -5.11
N ASN A 26 -33.72 -0.94 -4.41
CA ASN A 26 -34.19 0.08 -3.48
C ASN A 26 -33.71 1.50 -3.86
N PRO A 27 -34.59 2.46 -4.22
CA PRO A 27 -34.16 3.80 -4.62
C PRO A 27 -33.66 4.71 -3.48
N ASN A 28 -34.06 4.47 -2.23
CA ASN A 28 -33.73 5.32 -1.08
C ASN A 28 -33.08 4.55 0.09
N LEU A 29 -33.29 3.24 0.22
CA LEU A 29 -32.74 2.40 1.29
C LEU A 29 -31.38 1.83 0.89
N THR A 30 -30.40 1.94 1.78
CA THR A 30 -29.08 1.28 1.68
C THR A 30 -28.71 0.68 3.02
N VAL A 31 -28.14 -0.52 3.01
CA VAL A 31 -27.71 -1.25 4.21
C VAL A 31 -26.27 -1.71 4.03
N SER A 32 -25.40 -1.50 5.03
CA SER A 32 -23.95 -1.75 4.89
C SER A 32 -23.60 -3.23 4.61
N ALA A 33 -24.43 -4.17 5.07
CA ALA A 33 -24.26 -5.60 4.83
C ALA A 33 -25.01 -6.14 3.59
N GLU A 34 -25.68 -5.29 2.80
CA GLU A 34 -26.23 -5.70 1.50
C GLU A 34 -25.08 -5.88 0.50
N ASN A 35 -24.48 -7.08 0.50
CA ASN A 35 -23.32 -7.41 -0.31
C ASN A 35 -23.48 -8.78 -0.98
N SER A 36 -23.64 -8.77 -2.30
CA SER A 36 -23.84 -9.98 -3.09
C SER A 36 -22.62 -10.89 -3.17
N LYS A 37 -21.41 -10.40 -2.87
CA LYS A 37 -20.20 -11.23 -2.80
C LYS A 37 -20.29 -12.27 -1.69
N PHE A 38 -20.96 -11.92 -0.60
CA PHE A 38 -21.15 -12.75 0.58
C PHE A 38 -22.63 -13.19 0.72
N ASP A 39 -23.37 -13.23 -0.40
CA ASP A 39 -24.78 -13.62 -0.45
C ASP A 39 -25.67 -12.89 0.59
N ASN A 40 -25.40 -11.59 0.84
CA ASN A 40 -26.06 -10.76 1.87
C ASN A 40 -25.99 -11.34 3.30
N HIS A 41 -24.94 -12.10 3.61
CA HIS A 41 -24.68 -12.59 4.96
C HIS A 41 -23.94 -11.55 5.80
N PHE A 42 -24.24 -11.56 7.09
CA PHE A 42 -23.47 -10.88 8.13
C PHE A 42 -23.46 -11.74 9.38
N SER A 43 -22.50 -11.53 10.28
CA SER A 43 -22.35 -12.42 11.43
C SER A 43 -21.80 -11.72 12.66
N GLY A 44 -21.81 -12.43 13.77
CA GLY A 44 -21.11 -12.00 14.98
C GLY A 44 -21.57 -10.63 15.51
N SER A 45 -20.60 -9.82 15.92
CA SER A 45 -20.80 -8.48 16.50
C SER A 45 -20.79 -7.36 15.47
N MET A 46 -20.88 -7.63 14.17
CA MET A 46 -20.91 -6.58 13.16
C MET A 46 -21.99 -5.54 13.45
N VAL A 47 -21.64 -4.25 13.38
CA VAL A 47 -22.63 -3.17 13.42
C VAL A 47 -23.10 -2.91 12.00
N ILE A 48 -24.42 -2.83 11.82
CA ILE A 48 -25.04 -2.57 10.53
C ILE A 48 -25.53 -1.13 10.46
N GLU A 49 -25.09 -0.40 9.42
CA GLU A 49 -25.60 0.92 9.10
C GLU A 49 -26.79 0.81 8.14
N VAL A 50 -27.88 1.49 8.47
CA VAL A 50 -29.04 1.68 7.60
C VAL A 50 -29.15 3.15 7.25
N VAL A 51 -29.16 3.45 5.95
CA VAL A 51 -29.25 4.82 5.42
C VAL A 51 -30.48 5.00 4.55
N ILE A 52 -31.27 6.04 4.85
CA ILE A 52 -32.36 6.49 3.99
C ILE A 52 -31.97 7.80 3.29
N ARG A 53 -31.82 7.71 1.96
CA ARG A 53 -31.50 8.81 1.05
C ARG A 53 -32.74 9.25 0.28
N ASP A 54 -33.72 9.77 1.01
CA ASP A 54 -35.00 10.20 0.43
C ASP A 54 -35.09 11.73 0.40
N SER A 55 -35.03 12.30 -0.81
CA SER A 55 -35.05 13.76 -1.01
C SER A 55 -36.32 14.45 -0.48
N SER A 56 -37.42 13.70 -0.26
CA SER A 56 -38.67 14.29 0.27
C SER A 56 -38.62 14.58 1.77
N ILE A 57 -37.68 13.95 2.49
CA ILE A 57 -37.46 14.09 3.93
C ILE A 57 -36.01 14.51 4.24
N GLY A 58 -35.29 15.05 3.26
CA GLY A 58 -33.88 15.37 3.36
C GLY A 58 -33.54 16.81 3.78
N ASP A 59 -34.51 17.73 3.76
CA ASP A 59 -34.22 19.13 4.13
C ASP A 59 -33.87 19.21 5.63
N THR A 60 -32.73 19.83 5.94
CA THR A 60 -32.18 19.92 7.30
C THR A 60 -32.68 21.15 8.06
N ASP A 61 -33.26 22.12 7.37
CA ASP A 61 -33.79 23.38 7.91
C ASP A 61 -35.32 23.37 8.04
N GLU A 62 -35.97 22.27 7.67
CA GLU A 62 -37.41 22.05 7.82
C GLU A 62 -37.71 20.81 8.68
N GLY A 63 -38.76 20.89 9.49
CA GLY A 63 -39.20 19.75 10.29
C GLY A 63 -39.80 18.67 9.39
N LYS A 64 -39.13 17.52 9.30
CA LYS A 64 -39.59 16.31 8.62
C LYS A 64 -39.98 15.26 9.67
N GLY A 65 -40.78 14.29 9.23
CA GLY A 65 -41.09 13.12 10.05
C GLY A 65 -39.95 12.11 9.96
N GLU A 66 -39.70 11.39 11.05
CA GLU A 66 -38.84 10.21 11.05
C GLU A 66 -39.34 9.20 9.99
N PRO A 67 -38.46 8.67 9.12
CA PRO A 67 -38.84 7.64 8.16
C PRO A 67 -39.28 6.36 8.89
N ASP A 68 -40.34 5.74 8.40
CA ASP A 68 -40.83 4.46 8.92
C ASP A 68 -39.91 3.33 8.44
N VAL A 69 -38.96 2.97 9.29
CA VAL A 69 -38.00 1.88 9.09
C VAL A 69 -38.19 0.83 10.16
N THR A 70 -38.21 -0.44 9.77
CA THR A 70 -38.35 -1.57 10.70
C THR A 70 -37.32 -2.67 10.46
N ILE A 71 -36.98 -3.38 11.54
CA ILE A 71 -36.21 -4.62 11.57
C ILE A 71 -37.14 -5.72 12.07
N ASN A 72 -37.44 -6.71 11.23
CA ASN A 72 -38.36 -7.81 11.57
C ASN A 72 -39.71 -7.31 12.13
N GLY A 73 -40.18 -6.16 11.63
CA GLY A 73 -41.43 -5.51 12.05
C GLY A 73 -41.36 -4.68 13.34
N LYS A 74 -40.20 -4.60 14.01
CA LYS A 74 -39.93 -3.66 15.11
C LYS A 74 -39.36 -2.36 14.54
N SER A 75 -39.74 -1.22 15.09
CA SER A 75 -39.22 0.09 14.71
C SER A 75 -37.72 0.17 14.94
N LEU A 76 -37.01 0.67 13.92
CA LEU A 76 -35.62 1.09 13.99
C LEU A 76 -35.60 2.61 14.02
N ARG A 77 -35.10 3.20 15.10
CA ARG A 77 -35.06 4.65 15.26
C ARG A 77 -34.03 5.27 14.32
N MET A 78 -34.44 6.26 13.53
CA MET A 78 -33.62 6.88 12.49
C MET A 78 -33.29 8.32 12.88
N VAL A 79 -32.03 8.71 12.74
CA VAL A 79 -31.54 10.05 13.08
C VAL A 79 -31.14 10.79 11.81
N GLN A 80 -31.65 12.01 11.62
CA GLN A 80 -31.21 12.83 10.50
C GLN A 80 -29.82 13.44 10.77
N ALA A 81 -28.90 13.27 9.84
CA ALA A 81 -27.58 13.89 9.88
C ALA A 81 -27.53 15.22 9.10
N THR A 82 -26.41 15.94 9.24
CA THR A 82 -26.19 17.25 8.60
C THR A 82 -26.12 17.20 7.06
N ASP A 83 -25.98 16.03 6.47
CA ASP A 83 -26.00 15.83 5.01
C ASP A 83 -27.43 15.63 4.45
N GLY A 84 -28.44 15.65 5.32
CA GLY A 84 -29.85 15.46 4.98
C GLY A 84 -30.31 14.00 4.92
N ASN A 85 -29.39 13.03 5.01
CA ASN A 85 -29.77 11.62 5.05
C ASN A 85 -30.12 11.19 6.48
N TRP A 86 -30.86 10.08 6.58
CA TRP A 86 -31.22 9.49 7.86
C TRP A 86 -30.42 8.22 8.10
N TYR A 87 -29.89 8.07 9.31
CA TYR A 87 -28.98 7.00 9.69
C TYR A 87 -29.51 6.25 10.92
N ALA A 88 -29.28 4.95 10.95
CA ALA A 88 -29.43 4.13 12.14
C ALA A 88 -28.37 3.05 12.17
N TYR A 89 -28.00 2.64 13.38
CA TYR A 89 -27.05 1.56 13.64
C TYR A 89 -27.73 0.48 14.46
N PHE A 90 -27.55 -0.78 14.08
CA PHE A 90 -28.04 -1.91 14.88
C PHE A 90 -27.02 -3.05 14.96
N ALA A 91 -27.13 -3.87 15.99
CA ALA A 91 -26.29 -5.05 16.19
C ALA A 91 -27.02 -6.16 16.95
N ASN A 92 -26.51 -7.38 16.87
CA ASN A 92 -27.01 -8.50 17.66
C ASN A 92 -26.66 -8.30 19.14
N VAL A 93 -27.66 -8.31 20.03
CA VAL A 93 -27.49 -7.99 21.45
C VAL A 93 -26.52 -8.93 22.18
N ASP A 94 -26.53 -10.23 21.85
CA ASP A 94 -25.69 -11.20 22.55
C ASP A 94 -24.24 -11.10 22.08
N ARG A 95 -24.01 -10.91 20.78
CA ARG A 95 -22.64 -10.75 20.24
C ARG A 95 -22.02 -9.41 20.59
N ALA A 96 -22.79 -8.33 20.57
CA ALA A 96 -22.34 -7.02 21.03
C ALA A 96 -21.85 -7.07 22.49
N LYS A 97 -22.58 -7.77 23.38
CA LYS A 97 -22.15 -7.97 24.77
C LYS A 97 -20.87 -8.79 24.89
N ILE A 98 -20.71 -9.83 24.07
CA ILE A 98 -19.49 -10.65 24.07
C ILE A 98 -18.29 -9.81 23.63
N ALA A 99 -18.42 -9.08 22.51
CA ALA A 99 -17.41 -8.15 22.00
C ALA A 99 -17.00 -7.13 23.07
N ASP A 100 -17.96 -6.40 23.62
CA ASP A 100 -17.72 -5.38 24.64
C ASP A 100 -17.15 -5.95 25.94
N SER A 101 -17.48 -7.20 26.28
CA SER A 101 -16.90 -7.87 27.46
C SER A 101 -15.39 -8.08 27.35
N THR A 102 -14.84 -8.06 26.13
CA THR A 102 -13.39 -8.20 25.89
C THR A 102 -12.61 -6.92 26.19
N VAL A 103 -13.28 -5.75 26.17
CA VAL A 103 -12.64 -4.43 26.28
C VAL A 103 -11.74 -4.34 27.52
N GLY A 104 -10.47 -4.02 27.26
CA GLY A 104 -9.44 -3.82 28.27
C GLY A 104 -9.21 -2.34 28.63
N LYS A 105 -9.60 -1.43 27.74
CA LYS A 105 -9.56 0.03 27.93
C LYS A 105 -10.69 0.68 27.14
N GLU A 106 -11.40 1.60 27.78
CA GLU A 106 -12.51 2.37 27.18
C GLU A 106 -12.06 3.07 25.89
N GLY A 107 -12.83 2.91 24.81
CA GLY A 107 -12.56 3.50 23.49
C GLY A 107 -11.60 2.69 22.61
N GLU A 108 -11.21 1.48 23.00
CA GLU A 108 -10.25 0.64 22.27
C GLU A 108 -10.74 -0.81 22.15
N GLY A 109 -10.33 -1.51 21.09
CA GLY A 109 -10.80 -2.87 20.79
C GLY A 109 -12.27 -2.87 20.33
N LEU A 110 -12.99 -3.97 20.57
CA LEU A 110 -14.40 -4.10 20.17
C LEU A 110 -15.34 -3.43 21.19
N ASP A 111 -15.12 -2.14 21.46
CA ASP A 111 -15.87 -1.35 22.44
C ASP A 111 -17.11 -0.73 21.80
N PHE A 112 -18.29 -1.08 22.32
CA PHE A 112 -19.59 -0.55 21.86
C PHE A 112 -19.96 0.75 22.60
N GLY A 113 -19.17 1.15 23.59
CA GLY A 113 -19.45 2.20 24.55
C GLY A 113 -20.13 1.63 25.79
N VAL A 114 -21.14 2.35 26.30
CA VAL A 114 -21.91 1.86 27.46
C VAL A 114 -23.29 1.37 27.07
N PHE A 115 -23.72 0.29 27.72
CA PHE A 115 -25.04 -0.27 27.50
C PHE A 115 -26.09 0.23 28.49
N CYS A 116 -27.23 0.61 27.95
CA CYS A 116 -28.46 0.93 28.65
C CYS A 116 -29.57 -0.07 28.28
N ASP A 117 -30.50 -0.32 29.21
CA ASP A 117 -31.72 -1.05 28.88
C ASP A 117 -32.69 -0.17 28.05
N ARG A 118 -33.68 -0.83 27.43
CA ARG A 118 -34.70 -0.18 26.59
C ARG A 118 -35.59 0.86 27.27
N ASN A 119 -35.62 0.92 28.60
CA ASN A 119 -36.41 1.88 29.37
C ASN A 119 -35.61 3.13 29.75
N THR A 120 -34.36 3.24 29.28
CA THR A 120 -33.52 4.42 29.49
C THR A 120 -34.25 5.70 29.11
N THR A 121 -34.21 6.69 29.99
CA THR A 121 -34.81 8.01 29.72
C THR A 121 -33.78 9.04 29.28
N SER A 122 -32.48 8.73 29.43
CA SER A 122 -31.39 9.67 29.18
C SER A 122 -31.20 10.02 27.71
N LEU A 123 -31.72 9.21 26.78
CA LEU A 123 -31.59 9.45 25.33
C LEU A 123 -32.72 10.35 24.78
N GLY A 124 -33.80 10.56 25.51
CA GLY A 124 -34.94 11.37 25.06
C GLY A 124 -35.88 10.72 24.03
N ILE A 125 -35.62 9.47 23.62
CA ILE A 125 -36.38 8.74 22.60
C ILE A 125 -36.93 7.40 23.11
N ASP A 126 -38.06 6.95 22.54
CA ASP A 126 -38.61 5.62 22.81
C ASP A 126 -37.79 4.52 22.11
N LEU A 127 -37.31 3.56 22.91
CA LEU A 127 -36.56 2.38 22.47
C LEU A 127 -37.22 1.08 22.97
N SER A 128 -38.50 1.13 23.34
CA SER A 128 -39.21 0.00 23.95
C SER A 128 -39.27 -1.28 23.08
N GLU A 129 -39.05 -1.15 21.77
CA GLU A 129 -39.01 -2.27 20.82
C GLU A 129 -37.61 -2.90 20.65
N THR A 130 -36.56 -2.31 21.24
CA THR A 130 -35.20 -2.89 21.27
C THR A 130 -35.02 -3.82 22.47
N ASP A 131 -33.90 -4.55 22.50
CA ASP A 131 -33.44 -5.32 23.66
C ASP A 131 -32.43 -4.54 24.53
N GLY A 132 -31.95 -3.41 24.02
CA GLY A 132 -31.06 -2.46 24.69
C GLY A 132 -30.51 -1.43 23.70
N VAL A 133 -29.59 -0.60 24.17
CA VAL A 133 -28.91 0.39 23.34
C VAL A 133 -27.48 0.59 23.85
N ALA A 134 -26.53 0.74 22.93
CA ALA A 134 -25.17 1.17 23.23
C ALA A 134 -25.02 2.66 22.89
N ILE A 135 -24.33 3.42 23.73
CA ILE A 135 -24.10 4.87 23.56
C ILE A 135 -22.63 5.21 23.81
N PRO A 136 -22.10 6.31 23.21
CA PRO A 136 -20.67 6.56 23.16
C PRO A 136 -20.08 7.12 24.46
N TYR A 137 -20.89 7.73 25.32
CA TYR A 137 -20.43 8.37 26.55
C TYR A 137 -21.19 7.88 27.78
N SER A 138 -20.48 7.78 28.90
CA SER A 138 -21.06 7.56 30.22
C SER A 138 -21.06 8.81 31.10
N SER A 139 -20.49 9.91 30.62
CA SER A 139 -20.37 11.15 31.42
C SER A 139 -21.76 11.80 31.57
N GLY A 140 -22.00 12.38 32.75
CA GLY A 140 -23.30 12.92 33.14
C GLY A 140 -24.35 11.88 33.57
N LEU A 141 -24.12 10.58 33.31
CA LEU A 141 -24.97 9.50 33.85
C LEU A 141 -24.72 9.23 35.34
N ASP A 142 -25.77 8.82 36.04
CA ASP A 142 -25.67 8.41 37.43
C ASP A 142 -24.81 7.14 37.56
N VAL A 143 -23.92 7.11 38.56
CA VAL A 143 -23.04 5.97 38.81
C VAL A 143 -23.87 4.69 39.03
N GLY A 144 -23.58 3.67 38.22
CA GLY A 144 -24.29 2.38 38.27
C GLY A 144 -25.63 2.36 37.54
N SER A 145 -25.98 3.40 36.79
CA SER A 145 -27.14 3.42 35.89
C SER A 145 -26.84 2.87 34.49
N PHE A 146 -25.58 2.62 34.16
CA PHE A 146 -25.13 2.04 32.90
C PHE A 146 -24.27 0.79 33.14
N THR A 147 -24.07 0.02 32.08
CA THR A 147 -23.38 -1.27 32.14
C THR A 147 -22.40 -1.44 30.99
N ASN A 148 -21.64 -2.54 31.04
CA ASN A 148 -20.82 -3.06 29.94
C ASN A 148 -21.29 -4.47 29.58
N GLY A 149 -20.67 -5.09 28.59
CA GLY A 149 -21.00 -6.42 28.09
C GLY A 149 -20.94 -7.56 29.13
N LYS A 150 -20.43 -7.31 30.35
CA LYS A 150 -20.22 -8.32 31.41
C LYS A 150 -21.43 -8.54 32.32
N VAL A 151 -22.38 -7.60 32.35
CA VAL A 151 -23.56 -7.65 33.24
C VAL A 151 -24.85 -7.37 32.47
N SER A 152 -26.00 -7.65 33.09
CA SER A 152 -27.31 -7.33 32.51
C SER A 152 -27.54 -5.83 32.47
N PHE A 153 -28.15 -5.34 31.38
CA PHE A 153 -28.42 -3.92 31.19
C PHE A 153 -29.25 -3.30 32.32
N THR A 154 -28.98 -2.03 32.60
CA THR A 154 -29.75 -1.18 33.49
C THR A 154 -30.23 0.05 32.76
N SER A 155 -31.35 0.60 33.17
CA SER A 155 -31.84 1.88 32.65
C SER A 155 -30.86 2.99 33.02
N CYS A 156 -30.28 3.63 32.01
CA CYS A 156 -29.47 4.82 32.22
C CYS A 156 -30.34 5.97 32.72
N THR A 157 -29.81 6.68 33.72
CA THR A 157 -30.42 7.86 34.33
C THR A 157 -29.39 8.95 34.46
N GLY A 158 -29.85 10.20 34.51
CA GLY A 158 -28.98 11.38 34.43
C GLY A 158 -29.10 12.08 33.08
N THR A 159 -28.27 13.10 32.89
CA THR A 159 -28.21 13.92 31.68
C THR A 159 -26.86 13.69 31.04
N LEU A 160 -26.83 13.18 29.82
CA LEU A 160 -25.58 12.88 29.13
C LEU A 160 -24.76 14.16 28.94
N ASP A 161 -23.44 14.00 28.97
CA ASP A 161 -22.51 15.00 28.49
C ASP A 161 -21.35 14.34 27.74
N ASN A 162 -20.78 15.04 26.76
CA ASN A 162 -19.61 14.60 26.00
C ASN A 162 -18.26 15.04 26.61
N SER A 163 -18.21 15.41 27.90
CA SER A 163 -16.98 15.92 28.52
C SER A 163 -15.94 14.82 28.81
N GLY A 164 -16.36 13.55 28.75
CA GLY A 164 -15.51 12.38 28.89
C GLY A 164 -14.92 11.88 27.57
N ILE A 165 -14.35 10.68 27.61
CA ILE A 165 -13.86 10.00 26.41
C ILE A 165 -15.02 9.36 25.64
N ASN A 166 -14.96 9.38 24.31
CA ASN A 166 -15.82 8.55 23.48
C ASN A 166 -15.35 7.10 23.63
N GLN A 167 -16.24 6.24 24.13
CA GLN A 167 -15.96 4.84 24.39
C GLN A 167 -16.32 3.95 23.18
N ASN A 168 -17.15 4.42 22.24
CA ASN A 168 -17.52 3.64 21.07
C ASN A 168 -16.36 3.59 20.06
N ASN A 169 -15.91 2.38 19.73
CA ASN A 169 -14.86 2.08 18.76
C ASN A 169 -15.32 1.18 17.60
N VAL A 170 -16.63 0.98 17.47
CA VAL A 170 -17.27 0.19 16.39
C VAL A 170 -18.24 1.03 15.54
N VAL A 171 -18.33 2.33 15.79
CA VAL A 171 -18.95 3.35 14.93
C VAL A 171 -18.17 4.66 15.06
N ARG A 172 -17.01 4.74 14.41
CA ARG A 172 -16.01 5.81 14.63
C ARG A 172 -16.24 7.06 13.79
N LYS A 173 -16.75 6.90 12.56
CA LYS A 173 -16.97 7.99 11.59
C LYS A 173 -18.45 8.21 11.26
N ALA A 174 -19.33 8.02 12.24
CA ALA A 174 -20.74 8.38 12.13
C ALA A 174 -20.94 9.82 11.62
N LYS A 175 -21.97 10.02 10.79
CA LYS A 175 -22.29 11.37 10.29
C LYS A 175 -22.77 12.26 11.43
N ALA A 176 -22.36 13.53 11.40
CA ALA A 176 -22.77 14.50 12.41
C ALA A 176 -24.30 14.66 12.42
N ILE A 177 -24.89 14.63 13.61
CA ILE A 177 -26.33 14.79 13.82
C ILE A 177 -26.80 16.18 13.40
N ASN A 178 -27.97 16.28 12.74
CA ASN A 178 -28.59 17.57 12.47
C ASN A 178 -29.24 18.13 13.74
N THR A 179 -28.70 19.23 14.27
CA THR A 179 -29.21 19.90 15.47
C THR A 179 -30.13 21.09 15.16
N SER A 180 -30.39 21.38 13.88
CA SER A 180 -31.15 22.58 13.47
C SER A 180 -32.62 22.53 13.87
N ILE A 181 -33.16 21.34 14.16
CA ILE A 181 -34.54 21.14 14.62
C ILE A 181 -34.55 19.92 15.57
N PRO A 182 -35.11 20.03 16.79
CA PRO A 182 -35.89 21.13 17.36
C PRO A 182 -35.03 22.18 18.07
N ASN A 183 -34.88 23.36 17.46
CA ASN A 183 -34.02 24.48 17.87
C ASN A 183 -34.31 25.15 19.24
N ASP A 184 -35.09 24.55 20.15
CA ASP A 184 -35.57 25.21 21.38
C ASP A 184 -35.62 24.32 22.64
N SER A 185 -34.91 23.18 22.68
CA SER A 185 -34.83 22.38 23.91
C SER A 185 -33.60 22.76 24.74
N PRO A 186 -33.72 23.04 26.06
CA PRO A 186 -32.59 23.33 26.94
C PRO A 186 -31.61 22.16 27.14
N ASN A 187 -31.92 20.99 26.56
CA ASN A 187 -31.18 19.72 26.71
C ASN A 187 -30.46 19.28 25.42
N GLU A 188 -30.15 20.19 24.49
CA GLU A 188 -29.39 19.87 23.27
C GLU A 188 -29.94 18.65 22.50
N LEU A 189 -31.22 18.69 22.14
CA LEU A 189 -31.88 17.61 21.39
C LEU A 189 -31.74 17.82 19.88
N GLY A 190 -31.54 16.75 19.12
CA GLY A 190 -31.31 16.81 17.67
C GLY A 190 -31.87 15.62 16.89
N GLY A 191 -31.42 15.51 15.64
CA GLY A 191 -31.67 14.36 14.77
C GLY A 191 -33.08 14.27 14.22
N GLN A 192 -33.87 15.34 14.36
CA GLN A 192 -35.31 15.42 14.10
C GLN A 192 -36.22 14.48 14.93
N ILE A 193 -35.65 13.58 15.73
CA ILE A 193 -36.39 12.70 16.65
C ILE A 193 -36.35 13.16 18.10
N GLY A 194 -35.58 14.21 18.40
CA GLY A 194 -35.41 14.73 19.75
C GLY A 194 -34.52 13.86 20.62
N VAL A 195 -33.53 13.18 20.02
CA VAL A 195 -32.50 12.44 20.75
C VAL A 195 -31.52 13.41 21.37
N ASP A 196 -31.00 13.07 22.55
CA ASP A 196 -29.87 13.77 23.16
C ASP A 196 -28.66 13.71 22.21
N ASN A 197 -28.08 14.87 21.87
CA ASN A 197 -26.97 14.94 20.92
C ASN A 197 -25.76 14.12 21.37
N ASP A 198 -25.52 14.03 22.68
CA ASP A 198 -24.38 13.30 23.24
C ASP A 198 -24.64 11.79 23.32
N ALA A 199 -25.86 11.32 23.02
CA ALA A 199 -26.11 9.90 22.80
C ALA A 199 -25.69 9.43 21.40
N TRP A 200 -25.42 10.34 20.45
CA TRP A 200 -25.13 9.99 19.05
C TRP A 200 -23.62 9.76 18.80
N PRO A 201 -23.21 8.70 18.08
CA PRO A 201 -24.05 7.63 17.53
C PRO A 201 -24.45 6.60 18.59
N PHE A 202 -25.71 6.18 18.59
CA PHE A 202 -26.19 5.05 19.39
C PHE A 202 -26.46 3.83 18.52
N ILE A 203 -26.22 2.64 19.08
CA ILE A 203 -26.41 1.35 18.41
C ILE A 203 -27.61 0.65 19.05
N GLN A 204 -28.65 0.39 18.26
CA GLN A 204 -29.86 -0.29 18.72
C GLN A 204 -29.63 -1.80 18.74
N LEU A 205 -29.85 -2.42 19.90
CA LEU A 205 -29.56 -3.84 20.08
C LEU A 205 -30.83 -4.67 19.94
N TYR A 206 -30.76 -5.71 19.13
CA TYR A 206 -31.87 -6.64 18.93
C TYR A 206 -31.39 -8.08 19.06
N SER A 207 -32.27 -8.93 19.57
CA SER A 207 -32.17 -10.37 19.40
C SER A 207 -32.88 -10.77 18.10
N PHE A 208 -32.13 -11.38 17.19
CA PHE A 208 -32.59 -11.85 15.89
C PHE A 208 -31.78 -13.08 15.45
N ASP A 209 -32.39 -13.84 14.54
CA ASP A 209 -31.70 -14.74 13.61
C ASP A 209 -31.54 -13.92 12.31
N ASP A 210 -32.21 -14.26 11.22
CA ASP A 210 -32.23 -13.43 10.00
C ASP A 210 -32.90 -12.06 10.21
N VAL A 211 -32.53 -11.10 9.37
CA VAL A 211 -33.02 -9.72 9.45
C VAL A 211 -33.63 -9.27 8.13
N THR A 212 -34.90 -8.85 8.21
CA THR A 212 -35.57 -8.09 7.16
C THR A 212 -35.65 -6.62 7.57
N ILE A 213 -34.96 -5.75 6.82
CA ILE A 213 -35.05 -4.29 6.95
C ILE A 213 -36.06 -3.75 5.94
N GLN A 214 -37.07 -3.04 6.41
CA GLN A 214 -38.11 -2.44 5.55
C GLN A 214 -38.20 -0.94 5.76
N TYR A 215 -38.16 -0.19 4.66
CA TYR A 215 -38.53 1.23 4.61
C TYR A 215 -39.86 1.39 3.88
N ASN A 216 -40.81 2.10 4.51
CA ASN A 216 -42.17 2.29 3.98
C ASN A 216 -42.40 3.74 3.47
N PRO A 217 -41.85 4.13 2.31
CA PRO A 217 -42.17 5.43 1.74
C PRO A 217 -43.60 5.45 1.18
N GLY A 218 -44.16 6.65 0.97
CA GLY A 218 -45.46 6.83 0.32
C GLY A 218 -45.59 6.27 -1.11
N GLY A 219 -44.50 5.75 -1.70
CA GLY A 219 -44.42 5.22 -3.07
C GLY A 219 -44.28 3.70 -3.19
N GLY A 220 -44.23 2.94 -2.09
CA GLY A 220 -44.08 1.48 -2.08
C GLY A 220 -42.89 1.00 -1.23
N VAL A 221 -43.05 -0.14 -0.55
CA VAL A 221 -42.06 -0.68 0.40
C VAL A 221 -40.74 -0.98 -0.30
N GLN A 222 -39.65 -0.57 0.34
CA GLN A 222 -38.27 -0.93 0.02
C GLN A 222 -37.78 -1.91 1.08
N GLN A 223 -37.06 -2.95 0.67
CA GLN A 223 -36.70 -4.05 1.56
C GLN A 223 -35.31 -4.59 1.24
N VAL A 224 -34.56 -4.90 2.28
CA VAL A 224 -33.31 -5.66 2.25
C VAL A 224 -33.47 -6.83 3.20
N ASP A 225 -33.17 -8.04 2.73
CA ASP A 225 -33.13 -9.25 3.54
C ASP A 225 -31.65 -9.65 3.71
N LEU A 226 -31.25 -9.87 4.96
CA LEU A 226 -29.92 -10.29 5.37
C LEU A 226 -30.01 -11.61 6.13
N GLU A 227 -29.08 -12.51 5.85
CA GLU A 227 -28.93 -13.80 6.55
C GLU A 227 -27.90 -13.66 7.67
N TYR A 228 -28.27 -14.06 8.89
CA TYR A 228 -27.38 -13.95 10.06
C TYR A 228 -26.80 -15.32 10.41
N ASP A 229 -25.72 -15.68 9.74
CA ASP A 229 -25.08 -17.01 9.84
C ASP A 229 -23.57 -16.94 9.52
N GLU A 230 -22.94 -18.09 9.29
CA GLU A 230 -21.59 -18.23 8.75
C GLU A 230 -21.45 -17.49 7.40
N ILE A 231 -20.33 -16.79 7.20
CA ILE A 231 -20.09 -16.01 5.97
C ILE A 231 -19.69 -16.95 4.82
N PRO A 232 -20.44 -16.98 3.71
CA PRO A 232 -20.07 -17.75 2.53
C PRO A 232 -19.03 -17.01 1.69
N ASN A 233 -18.38 -17.73 0.76
CA ASN A 233 -17.49 -17.16 -0.26
C ASN A 233 -16.28 -16.38 0.29
N ILE A 234 -15.82 -16.69 1.51
CA ILE A 234 -14.53 -16.20 2.01
C ILE A 234 -13.42 -16.64 1.05
N SER A 235 -12.47 -15.75 0.74
CA SER A 235 -11.33 -16.10 -0.12
C SER A 235 -10.01 -15.50 0.36
N LEU A 236 -8.92 -16.21 0.04
CA LEU A 236 -7.54 -15.84 0.29
C LEU A 236 -6.77 -15.77 -1.04
N GLU A 237 -6.26 -14.60 -1.39
CA GLU A 237 -5.64 -14.33 -2.69
C GLU A 237 -4.25 -13.70 -2.55
N ILE A 238 -3.39 -13.97 -3.52
CA ILE A 238 -2.05 -13.38 -3.66
C ILE A 238 -1.88 -12.81 -5.07
N ASP A 239 -1.01 -11.82 -5.21
CA ASP A 239 -0.90 -11.03 -6.45
C ASP A 239 -0.24 -11.74 -7.64
N ARG A 240 0.52 -12.82 -7.41
CA ARG A 240 1.20 -13.56 -8.48
C ARG A 240 1.57 -14.99 -8.08
N ASP A 241 1.83 -15.83 -9.08
CA ASP A 241 2.18 -17.25 -8.88
C ASP A 241 3.68 -17.50 -8.60
N ASN A 242 4.55 -16.57 -8.98
CA ASN A 242 6.01 -16.71 -8.86
C ASN A 242 6.64 -15.38 -8.47
N TYR A 243 7.46 -15.41 -7.42
CA TYR A 243 8.03 -14.22 -6.80
C TYR A 243 9.55 -14.16 -6.97
N PRO A 244 10.09 -13.13 -7.64
CA PRO A 244 11.53 -12.90 -7.68
C PRO A 244 12.06 -12.49 -6.30
N GLN A 245 13.37 -12.58 -6.11
CA GLN A 245 14.03 -12.12 -4.89
C GLN A 245 13.73 -10.64 -4.63
N ASN A 246 13.62 -10.24 -3.36
CA ASN A 246 13.24 -8.90 -2.91
C ASN A 246 11.84 -8.43 -3.30
N SER A 247 11.01 -9.24 -3.97
CA SER A 247 9.66 -8.82 -4.31
C SER A 247 8.73 -8.81 -3.11
N GLU A 248 7.74 -7.93 -3.17
CA GLU A 248 6.67 -7.83 -2.19
C GLU A 248 5.57 -8.86 -2.50
N VAL A 249 4.98 -9.41 -1.44
CA VAL A 249 3.87 -10.36 -1.51
C VAL A 249 2.62 -9.62 -1.03
N PHE A 250 1.66 -9.38 -1.91
CA PHE A 250 0.41 -8.75 -1.54
C PHE A 250 -0.62 -9.85 -1.25
N LEU A 251 -1.13 -9.84 -0.03
CA LEU A 251 -2.14 -10.79 0.43
C LEU A 251 -3.47 -10.05 0.55
N THR A 252 -4.52 -10.59 -0.05
CA THR A 252 -5.89 -10.10 0.09
C THR A 252 -6.76 -11.18 0.74
N VAL A 253 -7.50 -10.80 1.78
CA VAL A 253 -8.50 -11.61 2.48
C VAL A 253 -9.86 -10.98 2.23
N ASN A 254 -10.78 -11.77 1.71
CA ASN A 254 -12.16 -11.35 1.49
C ASN A 254 -13.04 -12.00 2.56
N ASP A 255 -13.43 -11.24 3.57
CA ASP A 255 -14.25 -11.68 4.69
C ASP A 255 -15.00 -10.50 5.30
N ILE A 256 -16.31 -10.43 5.06
CA ILE A 256 -17.15 -9.35 5.58
C ILE A 256 -17.30 -9.40 7.10
N GLN A 257 -17.05 -10.54 7.77
CA GLN A 257 -17.13 -10.61 9.23
C GLN A 257 -16.05 -9.79 9.93
N LEU A 258 -14.94 -9.49 9.25
CA LEU A 258 -13.91 -8.60 9.77
C LEU A 258 -14.37 -7.13 9.81
N ASN A 259 -15.42 -6.74 9.07
CA ASN A 259 -15.99 -5.40 9.10
C ASN A 259 -16.94 -5.23 10.31
N GLN A 260 -16.40 -4.68 11.40
CA GLN A 260 -17.12 -4.41 12.65
C GLN A 260 -17.70 -2.99 12.67
N ASP A 261 -17.04 -2.02 12.02
CA ASP A 261 -17.45 -0.63 11.92
C ASP A 261 -17.90 -0.28 10.49
N PRO A 262 -19.21 -0.09 10.24
CA PRO A 262 -19.71 0.20 8.89
C PRO A 262 -19.37 1.62 8.42
N THR A 263 -18.75 2.47 9.24
CA THR A 263 -18.52 3.90 8.96
C THR A 263 -17.08 4.25 8.61
N ASP A 264 -16.13 3.36 8.89
CA ASP A 264 -14.69 3.57 8.73
C ASP A 264 -13.98 2.27 8.35
N GLU A 265 -12.81 2.34 7.73
CA GLU A 265 -12.04 1.14 7.40
C GLU A 265 -11.55 0.43 8.67
N ASP A 266 -11.74 -0.90 8.70
CA ASP A 266 -11.29 -1.74 9.80
C ASP A 266 -9.87 -2.28 9.62
N SER A 267 -9.19 -2.53 10.75
CA SER A 267 -7.86 -3.12 10.77
C SER A 267 -7.78 -4.26 11.78
N TRP A 268 -7.15 -5.35 11.36
CA TRP A 268 -6.94 -6.55 12.16
C TRP A 268 -5.48 -6.95 12.15
N THR A 269 -4.88 -7.07 13.32
CA THR A 269 -3.48 -7.46 13.48
C THR A 269 -3.38 -8.88 14.02
N PHE A 270 -2.63 -9.72 13.33
CA PHE A 270 -2.45 -11.14 13.61
C PHE A 270 -1.00 -11.40 14.01
N ASN A 271 -0.79 -11.96 15.20
CA ASN A 271 0.51 -12.48 15.59
C ASN A 271 0.64 -13.94 15.13
N LEU A 272 1.63 -14.21 14.28
CA LEU A 272 1.83 -15.52 13.66
C LEU A 272 2.62 -16.49 14.56
N ASP A 273 3.49 -15.95 15.43
CA ASP A 273 4.30 -16.75 16.37
C ASP A 273 3.51 -17.12 17.63
N SER A 274 4.05 -18.06 18.41
CA SER A 274 3.48 -18.48 19.68
C SER A 274 3.71 -17.43 20.80
N PRO A 275 2.65 -16.95 21.48
CA PRO A 275 1.26 -17.34 21.31
C PRO A 275 0.60 -16.61 20.13
N ASN A 276 -0.06 -17.34 19.23
CA ASN A 276 -0.79 -16.66 18.16
C ASN A 276 -1.88 -15.80 18.80
N ALA A 277 -2.07 -14.61 18.24
CA ALA A 277 -2.97 -13.62 18.77
C ALA A 277 -3.67 -12.88 17.65
N VAL A 278 -4.87 -12.38 17.95
CA VAL A 278 -5.69 -11.60 17.02
C VAL A 278 -6.13 -10.34 17.74
N PHE A 279 -5.93 -9.20 17.11
CA PHE A 279 -6.25 -7.89 17.67
C PHE A 279 -7.06 -7.10 16.68
N TYR A 280 -8.13 -6.47 17.16
CA TYR A 280 -8.87 -5.47 16.38
C TYR A 280 -8.31 -4.09 16.70
N GLN A 281 -8.05 -3.28 15.68
CA GLN A 281 -7.56 -1.91 15.81
C GLN A 281 -6.31 -1.79 16.69
N ALA A 282 -5.30 -2.66 16.49
CA ALA A 282 -3.99 -2.45 17.11
C ALA A 282 -3.36 -1.15 16.59
N TYR A 283 -3.41 -0.99 15.26
CA TYR A 283 -3.20 0.25 14.54
C TYR A 283 -4.52 0.75 13.97
N ASP A 284 -4.70 2.07 13.83
CA ASP A 284 -5.80 2.60 13.02
C ASP A 284 -5.53 2.41 11.50
N ASN A 285 -6.50 2.77 10.65
CA ASN A 285 -6.38 2.74 9.18
C ASN A 285 -5.30 3.68 8.61
N ASN A 286 -4.62 4.48 9.44
CA ASN A 286 -3.49 5.33 9.06
C ASN A 286 -2.18 4.88 9.74
N GLY A 287 -2.16 3.69 10.33
CA GLY A 287 -1.02 3.10 11.04
C GLY A 287 -0.63 3.79 12.35
N GLN A 288 -1.47 4.62 12.95
CA GLN A 288 -1.22 5.14 14.30
C GLN A 288 -1.57 4.09 15.34
N ASP A 289 -0.86 4.10 16.47
CA ASP A 289 -1.20 3.22 17.59
C ASP A 289 -2.61 3.57 18.09
N ALA A 290 -3.54 2.63 17.95
CA ALA A 290 -4.88 2.69 18.52
C ALA A 290 -4.88 1.90 19.84
N ALA A 291 -5.10 0.58 19.79
CA ALA A 291 -5.02 -0.26 20.97
C ALA A 291 -3.57 -0.63 21.35
N ASN A 292 -2.61 -0.54 20.42
CA ASN A 292 -1.21 -0.92 20.65
C ASN A 292 -0.54 -0.08 21.75
N GLY A 293 0.26 -0.72 22.59
CA GLY A 293 1.05 -0.09 23.65
C GLY A 293 0.41 -0.11 25.04
N GLY A 294 -0.78 -0.71 25.20
CA GLY A 294 -1.48 -0.71 26.47
C GLY A 294 -2.59 -1.76 26.60
N PRO A 295 -3.40 -1.66 27.67
CA PRO A 295 -4.38 -2.67 28.03
C PRO A 295 -5.56 -2.79 27.06
N GLY A 296 -5.75 -1.85 26.12
CA GLY A 296 -6.75 -2.00 25.07
C GLY A 296 -6.39 -3.04 24.01
N LEU A 297 -5.09 -3.40 23.89
CA LEU A 297 -4.66 -4.48 23.00
C LEU A 297 -5.02 -5.86 23.59
N VAL A 298 -6.26 -6.28 23.37
CA VAL A 298 -6.79 -7.55 23.89
C VAL A 298 -6.68 -8.65 22.84
N ASN A 299 -6.04 -9.77 23.20
CA ASN A 299 -6.00 -10.94 22.32
C ASN A 299 -7.38 -11.60 22.21
N LEU A 300 -8.00 -11.47 21.06
CA LEU A 300 -9.34 -11.95 20.74
C LEU A 300 -9.38 -13.45 20.39
N LYS A 301 -8.24 -14.12 20.22
CA LYS A 301 -8.18 -15.51 19.72
C LYS A 301 -9.07 -16.49 20.51
N SER A 302 -9.15 -16.36 21.84
CA SER A 302 -10.00 -17.23 22.67
C SER A 302 -11.49 -16.86 22.63
N TYR A 303 -11.83 -15.70 22.09
CA TYR A 303 -13.19 -15.16 22.01
C TYR A 303 -13.81 -15.31 20.62
N LEU A 304 -13.03 -15.57 19.56
CA LEU A 304 -13.50 -15.66 18.17
C LEU A 304 -14.75 -16.55 18.00
N SER A 305 -14.75 -17.78 18.53
CA SER A 305 -15.93 -18.66 18.47
C SER A 305 -17.15 -18.07 19.19
N ALA A 306 -16.95 -17.37 20.31
CA ALA A 306 -18.04 -16.67 20.99
C ALA A 306 -18.48 -15.39 20.26
N LEU A 307 -17.61 -14.81 19.43
CA LEU A 307 -17.92 -13.70 18.54
C LEU A 307 -18.58 -14.17 17.23
N GLY A 308 -18.72 -15.48 17.01
CA GLY A 308 -19.39 -16.04 15.83
C GLY A 308 -18.46 -16.42 14.67
N PHE A 309 -17.14 -16.42 14.87
CA PHE A 309 -16.20 -16.96 13.88
C PHE A 309 -16.17 -18.49 13.99
N GLU A 310 -16.42 -19.21 12.90
CA GLU A 310 -16.51 -20.68 12.89
C GLU A 310 -15.25 -21.37 12.34
N GLY A 311 -14.50 -20.70 11.47
CA GLY A 311 -13.21 -21.15 10.89
C GLY A 311 -12.27 -20.00 10.48
N ASN A 312 -12.86 -18.85 10.20
CA ASN A 312 -12.23 -17.59 9.85
C ASN A 312 -11.74 -16.78 11.07
N GLY A 313 -11.20 -15.57 10.84
CA GLY A 313 -10.74 -14.66 11.89
C GLY A 313 -9.35 -14.96 12.44
N VAL A 314 -8.58 -15.88 11.83
CA VAL A 314 -7.19 -16.17 12.17
C VAL A 314 -6.35 -16.32 10.91
N VAL A 315 -5.29 -15.53 10.79
CA VAL A 315 -4.22 -15.77 9.82
C VAL A 315 -3.16 -16.65 10.45
N SER A 316 -2.68 -17.64 9.70
CA SER A 316 -1.46 -18.37 10.03
C SER A 316 -0.53 -18.45 8.83
N ALA A 317 0.78 -18.50 9.08
CA ALA A 317 1.75 -18.58 8.00
C ALA A 317 2.96 -19.44 8.39
N ASP A 318 3.48 -20.17 7.40
CA ASP A 318 4.83 -20.71 7.39
C ASP A 318 5.66 -19.84 6.44
N LEU A 319 6.50 -18.97 7.01
CA LEU A 319 7.36 -18.08 6.22
C LEU A 319 8.40 -18.85 5.39
N GLY A 320 8.69 -20.10 5.77
CA GLY A 320 9.73 -20.91 5.16
C GLY A 320 11.11 -20.23 5.24
N LYS A 321 11.94 -20.46 4.23
CA LYS A 321 13.23 -19.77 4.05
C LYS A 321 13.17 -18.70 2.96
N ILE A 322 11.96 -18.28 2.59
CA ILE A 322 11.75 -17.41 1.44
C ILE A 322 11.04 -16.11 1.81
N MET A 323 10.20 -16.08 2.85
CA MET A 323 9.45 -14.88 3.25
C MET A 323 10.00 -14.27 4.53
N GLU A 324 9.84 -12.96 4.63
CA GLU A 324 10.02 -12.19 5.86
C GLU A 324 8.85 -11.21 6.05
N LEU A 325 8.66 -10.77 7.29
CA LEU A 325 7.67 -9.76 7.64
C LEU A 325 8.35 -8.41 7.77
N THR A 326 7.74 -7.41 7.15
CA THR A 326 8.24 -6.03 7.05
C THR A 326 7.22 -5.06 7.62
N THR A 327 7.54 -3.77 7.52
CA THR A 327 6.69 -2.66 7.95
C THR A 327 6.28 -1.85 6.73
N ASN A 328 5.12 -1.21 6.80
CA ASN A 328 4.67 -0.20 5.86
C ASN A 328 4.10 0.99 6.66
N SER A 329 3.35 1.89 6.03
CA SER A 329 2.80 3.05 6.74
C SER A 329 1.61 2.71 7.66
N GLU A 330 0.95 1.57 7.46
CA GLU A 330 -0.21 1.08 8.22
C GLU A 330 0.17 0.08 9.33
N GLN A 331 1.34 -0.56 9.20
CA GLN A 331 2.01 -1.35 10.23
C GLN A 331 3.44 -0.83 10.41
N LYS A 332 3.64 0.04 11.41
CA LYS A 332 4.92 0.74 11.62
C LYS A 332 6.02 -0.12 12.23
N GLU A 333 5.66 -1.23 12.88
CA GLU A 333 6.58 -2.13 13.57
C GLU A 333 6.24 -3.58 13.22
N THR A 334 7.19 -4.50 13.41
CA THR A 334 6.96 -5.95 13.24
C THR A 334 6.50 -6.65 14.52
N TYR A 335 6.06 -5.86 15.50
CA TYR A 335 5.54 -6.32 16.78
C TYR A 335 4.50 -5.35 17.35
N VAL A 336 3.63 -5.88 18.20
CA VAL A 336 2.73 -5.09 19.07
C VAL A 336 2.93 -5.48 20.54
N THR A 337 2.40 -4.67 21.46
CA THR A 337 2.51 -4.91 22.91
C THR A 337 1.25 -4.47 23.65
N ASP A 338 0.80 -5.28 24.59
CA ASP A 338 -0.30 -4.94 25.52
C ASP A 338 0.20 -4.17 26.77
N GLY A 339 1.50 -3.81 26.76
CA GLY A 339 2.21 -3.19 27.89
C GLY A 339 2.80 -4.20 28.89
N LEU A 340 2.46 -5.49 28.78
CA LEU A 340 2.96 -6.58 29.62
C LEU A 340 3.72 -7.63 28.80
N SER A 341 3.21 -7.95 27.62
CA SER A 341 3.67 -8.97 26.68
C SER A 341 3.89 -8.34 25.31
N SER A 342 4.90 -8.83 24.60
CA SER A 342 5.16 -8.45 23.21
C SER A 342 4.83 -9.61 22.29
N PHE A 343 4.18 -9.29 21.17
CA PHE A 343 3.78 -10.21 20.11
C PHE A 343 4.61 -9.87 18.88
N SER A 344 5.64 -10.68 18.63
CA SER A 344 6.58 -10.50 17.51
C SER A 344 6.20 -11.40 16.35
N GLN A 345 6.31 -10.89 15.12
CA GLN A 345 5.82 -11.50 13.87
C GLN A 345 4.33 -11.24 13.62
N ILE A 346 4.03 -9.98 13.37
CA ILE A 346 2.67 -9.54 13.05
C ILE A 346 2.46 -9.30 11.56
N ILE A 347 1.22 -9.52 11.13
CA ILE A 347 0.65 -8.99 9.88
C ILE A 347 -0.59 -8.20 10.26
N THR A 348 -0.75 -7.00 9.70
CA THR A 348 -1.95 -6.19 9.82
C THR A 348 -2.64 -6.19 8.47
N LEU A 349 -3.93 -6.53 8.49
CA LEU A 349 -4.81 -6.40 7.35
C LEU A 349 -5.68 -5.17 7.54
N VAL A 350 -5.74 -4.29 6.55
CA VAL A 350 -6.57 -3.09 6.56
C VAL A 350 -7.62 -3.19 5.46
N GLU A 351 -8.84 -2.77 5.77
CA GLU A 351 -9.95 -2.78 4.83
C GLU A 351 -9.71 -1.78 3.69
N GLU A 352 -9.91 -2.18 2.43
CA GLU A 352 -9.70 -1.31 1.25
C GLU A 352 -10.66 -0.10 1.20
N GLY A 353 -11.78 -0.21 1.90
CA GLY A 353 -12.78 0.84 2.04
C GLY A 353 -13.90 0.38 2.98
N PRO A 354 -14.67 1.31 3.57
CA PRO A 354 -15.63 0.96 4.61
C PRO A 354 -16.63 -0.06 4.06
N TYR A 355 -16.94 -1.07 4.86
CA TYR A 355 -17.89 -2.14 4.58
C TYR A 355 -17.67 -2.94 3.29
N SER A 356 -16.47 -2.90 2.71
CA SER A 356 -16.14 -3.69 1.52
C SER A 356 -16.01 -5.18 1.82
N GLY A 357 -15.52 -5.53 3.02
CA GLY A 357 -15.13 -6.91 3.34
C GLY A 357 -13.86 -7.37 2.63
N ASN A 358 -13.10 -6.46 2.02
CA ASN A 358 -11.81 -6.74 1.39
C ASN A 358 -10.71 -6.16 2.28
N PHE A 359 -9.80 -7.00 2.72
CA PHE A 359 -8.69 -6.61 3.59
C PHE A 359 -7.37 -7.02 2.95
N ASP A 360 -6.36 -6.15 2.99
CA ASP A 360 -5.06 -6.48 2.40
C ASP A 360 -3.88 -6.07 3.28
N THR A 361 -2.68 -6.50 2.88
CA THR A 361 -1.42 -6.17 3.55
C THR A 361 -0.73 -4.93 2.99
N ALA A 362 -1.28 -4.32 1.94
CA ALA A 362 -0.73 -3.15 1.29
C ALA A 362 -0.94 -1.91 2.17
N ASP A 363 -0.25 -0.82 1.84
CA ASP A 363 -0.62 0.50 2.32
C ASP A 363 -0.96 1.41 1.14
N HIS A 364 -1.37 2.64 1.43
CA HIS A 364 -1.63 3.66 0.42
C HIS A 364 -0.45 4.04 -0.51
N ASN A 365 0.77 3.54 -0.26
CA ASN A 365 1.95 3.71 -1.13
C ASN A 365 2.32 2.41 -1.87
N ASP A 366 1.37 1.48 -1.96
CA ASP A 366 1.53 0.17 -2.58
C ASP A 366 2.64 -0.66 -1.91
N LYS A 367 2.83 -0.59 -0.59
CA LYS A 367 3.82 -1.40 0.13
C LYS A 367 3.19 -2.47 1.02
N SER A 368 3.61 -3.72 0.85
CA SER A 368 3.19 -4.85 1.65
C SER A 368 4.01 -5.02 2.94
N THR A 369 3.38 -5.63 3.95
CA THR A 369 4.02 -6.13 5.16
C THR A 369 4.68 -7.51 5.00
N ILE A 370 4.63 -8.10 3.79
CA ILE A 370 5.24 -9.40 3.49
C ILE A 370 6.18 -9.26 2.28
N ARG A 371 7.41 -9.78 2.39
CA ARG A 371 8.42 -9.70 1.33
C ARG A 371 9.18 -11.01 1.14
N ILE A 372 9.68 -11.23 -0.07
CA ILE A 372 10.64 -12.29 -0.38
C ILE A 372 12.05 -11.86 0.03
N LEU A 373 12.76 -12.73 0.73
CA LEU A 373 14.15 -12.56 1.12
C LEU A 373 15.07 -12.31 -0.10
N GLU A 374 16.11 -11.49 0.09
CA GLU A 374 17.11 -11.21 -0.94
C GLU A 374 17.83 -12.47 -1.41
N ASP A 375 18.07 -13.43 -0.51
CA ASP A 375 18.74 -14.70 -0.79
C ASP A 375 17.78 -15.89 -0.88
N ALA A 376 16.48 -15.63 -1.09
CA ALA A 376 15.46 -16.67 -1.15
C ALA A 376 15.85 -17.78 -2.15
N PRO A 377 15.89 -19.06 -1.71
CA PRO A 377 16.20 -20.18 -2.58
C PRO A 377 15.10 -20.42 -3.61
N ARG A 378 15.50 -20.57 -4.88
CA ARG A 378 14.58 -20.88 -5.98
C ARG A 378 13.84 -22.20 -5.76
N GLY A 379 12.54 -22.19 -6.01
CA GLY A 379 11.68 -23.38 -6.02
C GLY A 379 11.22 -23.82 -4.63
N GLU A 380 11.53 -23.04 -3.59
CA GLU A 380 11.03 -23.21 -2.25
C GLU A 380 9.77 -22.37 -2.04
N THR A 381 8.93 -22.77 -1.09
CA THR A 381 7.63 -22.17 -0.85
C THR A 381 7.46 -21.74 0.60
N GLY A 382 6.83 -20.59 0.78
CA GLY A 382 6.13 -20.20 1.99
C GLY A 382 4.64 -20.51 1.85
N ARG A 383 3.90 -20.50 2.96
CA ARG A 383 2.47 -20.80 2.97
C ARG A 383 1.73 -19.83 3.87
N ILE A 384 0.58 -19.35 3.44
CA ILE A 384 -0.34 -18.55 4.24
C ILE A 384 -1.70 -19.26 4.25
N GLU A 385 -2.38 -19.25 5.39
CA GLU A 385 -3.66 -19.89 5.60
C GLU A 385 -4.64 -18.95 6.31
N TYR A 386 -5.89 -18.99 5.86
CA TYR A 386 -7.05 -18.29 6.41
C TYR A 386 -8.31 -19.09 6.08
N ASP A 387 -9.21 -19.29 7.05
CA ASP A 387 -10.48 -20.00 6.85
C ASP A 387 -10.34 -21.37 6.17
N ASP A 388 -9.40 -22.20 6.66
CA ASP A 388 -9.03 -23.51 6.09
C ASP A 388 -8.55 -23.48 4.61
N GLN A 389 -8.46 -22.31 3.99
CA GLN A 389 -7.87 -22.08 2.68
C GLN A 389 -6.38 -21.83 2.80
N SER A 390 -5.64 -22.09 1.72
CA SER A 390 -4.21 -21.87 1.72
C SER A 390 -3.65 -21.50 0.37
N VAL A 391 -2.77 -20.50 0.39
CA VAL A 391 -1.97 -20.03 -0.73
C VAL A 391 -0.51 -20.37 -0.50
N SER A 392 0.18 -20.74 -1.59
CA SER A 392 1.62 -21.03 -1.57
C SER A 392 2.37 -19.91 -2.26
N VAL A 393 3.27 -19.27 -1.54
CA VAL A 393 4.14 -18.23 -2.09
C VAL A 393 5.39 -18.93 -2.62
N LEU A 394 5.58 -18.95 -3.94
CA LEU A 394 6.70 -19.65 -4.59
C LEU A 394 7.79 -18.66 -4.99
N SER A 395 9.00 -18.84 -4.47
CA SER A 395 10.16 -18.06 -4.92
C SER A 395 10.74 -18.61 -6.22
N GLY A 396 10.98 -17.76 -7.20
CA GLY A 396 11.64 -18.17 -8.44
C GLY A 396 11.85 -17.07 -9.45
N PHE A 397 12.53 -17.43 -10.54
CA PHE A 397 12.89 -16.53 -11.64
C PHE A 397 12.09 -16.87 -12.89
N SER A 398 11.66 -15.82 -13.57
CA SER A 398 11.08 -15.81 -14.89
C SER A 398 12.18 -15.71 -15.97
N THR A 399 11.80 -15.88 -17.23
CA THR A 399 12.73 -15.70 -18.36
C THR A 399 12.41 -14.37 -19.03
N ALA A 400 13.39 -13.47 -19.09
CA ALA A 400 13.27 -12.23 -19.83
C ALA A 400 13.16 -12.47 -21.35
N SER A 401 12.44 -11.61 -22.06
CA SER A 401 12.30 -11.65 -23.51
C SER A 401 12.66 -10.31 -24.15
N VAL A 402 13.32 -10.36 -25.31
CA VAL A 402 13.65 -9.18 -26.12
C VAL A 402 13.02 -9.36 -27.49
N SER A 403 12.28 -8.34 -27.95
CA SER A 403 11.65 -8.34 -29.26
C SER A 403 11.74 -6.97 -29.95
N PHE A 404 11.45 -6.97 -31.25
CA PHE A 404 11.46 -5.77 -32.10
C PHE A 404 10.13 -5.64 -32.82
N GLU A 405 9.54 -4.45 -32.79
CA GLU A 405 8.32 -4.15 -33.53
C GLU A 405 8.53 -2.99 -34.51
N PRO A 406 8.52 -3.22 -35.84
CA PRO A 406 8.33 -4.50 -36.54
C PRO A 406 9.57 -5.40 -36.52
N SER A 407 9.38 -6.70 -36.79
CA SER A 407 10.48 -7.66 -36.94
C SER A 407 11.53 -7.15 -37.95
N LEU A 408 12.77 -6.98 -37.49
CA LEU A 408 13.86 -6.47 -38.31
C LEU A 408 14.41 -7.54 -39.26
N LYS A 409 14.66 -7.19 -40.52
CA LYS A 409 15.36 -8.05 -41.48
C LYS A 409 16.56 -7.31 -42.08
N ILE A 410 17.65 -8.03 -42.31
CA ILE A 410 18.79 -7.54 -43.08
C ILE A 410 18.50 -7.83 -44.57
N GLY A 411 18.57 -6.82 -45.44
CA GLY A 411 18.41 -6.98 -46.90
C GLY A 411 17.50 -5.95 -47.56
N ASP A 412 16.93 -6.29 -48.71
CA ASP A 412 16.22 -5.36 -49.59
C ASP A 412 14.70 -5.53 -49.39
N GLY A 413 14.05 -4.62 -48.66
CA GLY A 413 12.63 -4.78 -48.31
C GLY A 413 12.04 -3.61 -47.52
N SER A 414 10.72 -3.63 -47.31
CA SER A 414 9.99 -2.62 -46.51
C SER A 414 10.18 -2.78 -44.99
N THR A 415 10.70 -3.91 -44.52
CA THR A 415 11.04 -4.21 -43.11
C THR A 415 12.55 -4.22 -42.87
N SER A 416 13.31 -3.65 -43.80
CA SER A 416 14.77 -3.67 -43.75
C SER A 416 15.32 -2.56 -42.88
N LEU A 417 16.37 -2.85 -42.11
CA LEU A 417 17.14 -1.84 -41.38
C LEU A 417 17.64 -0.77 -42.36
N ARG A 418 17.13 0.45 -42.23
CA ARG A 418 17.61 1.63 -42.97
C ARG A 418 18.39 2.51 -42.01
N ALA A 419 19.55 2.99 -42.46
CA ALA A 419 20.34 3.93 -41.67
C ALA A 419 19.49 5.15 -41.27
N GLY A 420 19.59 5.57 -40.02
CA GLY A 420 18.83 6.69 -39.46
C GLY A 420 17.36 6.41 -39.17
N THR A 421 16.93 5.14 -39.16
CA THR A 421 15.57 4.76 -38.74
C THR A 421 15.60 4.21 -37.32
N GLU A 422 14.79 4.76 -36.44
CA GLU A 422 14.61 4.29 -35.07
C GLU A 422 13.66 3.09 -35.04
N PHE A 423 13.99 2.10 -34.21
CA PHE A 423 13.16 0.91 -33.97
C PHE A 423 13.05 0.68 -32.47
N PRO A 424 11.84 0.41 -31.95
CA PRO A 424 11.67 0.07 -30.55
C PRO A 424 12.28 -1.30 -30.27
N VAL A 425 13.07 -1.37 -29.20
CA VAL A 425 13.46 -2.62 -28.55
C VAL A 425 12.52 -2.80 -27.37
N ILE A 426 11.77 -3.89 -27.36
CA ILE A 426 10.87 -4.23 -26.26
C ILE A 426 11.56 -5.30 -25.42
N LEU A 427 11.79 -4.97 -24.16
CA LEU A 427 12.32 -5.88 -23.15
C LEU A 427 11.22 -6.13 -22.11
N GLU A 428 10.84 -7.39 -21.94
CA GLU A 428 9.93 -7.84 -20.90
C GLU A 428 10.71 -8.71 -19.93
N ASP A 429 10.84 -8.28 -18.68
CA ASP A 429 11.47 -9.04 -17.61
C ASP A 429 10.62 -8.93 -16.33
N GLN A 430 9.97 -10.02 -15.95
CA GLN A 430 9.11 -10.05 -14.77
C GLN A 430 9.90 -10.07 -13.46
N ASP A 431 11.17 -10.49 -13.50
CA ASP A 431 12.00 -10.54 -12.29
C ASP A 431 12.39 -9.15 -11.80
N GLN A 432 12.35 -8.18 -12.70
CA GLN A 432 12.59 -6.77 -12.40
C GLN A 432 11.36 -6.07 -11.83
N ASN A 433 10.20 -6.73 -11.82
CA ASN A 433 9.00 -6.21 -11.17
C ASN A 433 8.96 -6.65 -9.70
N THR A 434 9.59 -5.86 -8.83
CA THR A 434 9.65 -6.19 -7.39
C THR A 434 8.36 -5.84 -6.64
N ASN A 435 7.53 -4.95 -7.18
CA ASN A 435 6.29 -4.51 -6.56
C ASN A 435 5.18 -4.44 -7.62
N SER A 436 4.16 -5.28 -7.48
CA SER A 436 3.03 -5.41 -8.42
C SER A 436 1.94 -4.36 -8.23
N GLY A 437 1.87 -3.74 -7.04
CA GLY A 437 0.95 -2.64 -6.76
C GLY A 437 1.39 -1.35 -7.45
N ALA A 438 2.70 -1.13 -7.56
CA ALA A 438 3.28 0.02 -8.23
C ALA A 438 3.84 -0.29 -9.63
N ARG A 439 4.07 0.76 -10.43
CA ARG A 439 4.89 0.63 -11.63
C ARG A 439 6.36 0.62 -11.21
N ASP A 440 7.03 -0.52 -11.37
CA ASP A 440 8.49 -0.61 -11.28
C ASP A 440 9.12 -0.17 -12.61
N ASP A 441 10.11 0.71 -12.54
CA ASP A 441 10.88 1.15 -13.71
C ASP A 441 12.10 0.23 -13.88
N LEU A 442 12.33 -0.25 -15.11
CA LEU A 442 13.49 -1.06 -15.44
C LEU A 442 14.76 -0.20 -15.42
N ASP A 443 15.34 -0.05 -14.24
CA ASP A 443 16.53 0.76 -14.00
C ASP A 443 17.82 -0.02 -14.26
N ASN A 444 18.62 0.46 -15.21
CA ASN A 444 19.91 -0.14 -15.55
C ASN A 444 21.05 0.14 -14.53
N PHE A 445 20.76 0.87 -13.46
CA PHE A 445 21.72 1.26 -12.43
C PHE A 445 21.49 0.55 -11.09
N ARG A 446 20.48 -0.32 -10.95
CA ARG A 446 20.35 -1.22 -9.79
C ARG A 446 21.48 -2.26 -9.81
N ASP A 447 22.09 -2.50 -8.66
CA ASP A 447 23.17 -3.46 -8.46
C ASP A 447 22.70 -4.90 -8.69
N SER A 448 21.46 -5.21 -8.29
CA SER A 448 20.79 -6.50 -8.50
C SER A 448 20.25 -6.74 -9.92
N ALA A 449 20.11 -5.69 -10.75
CA ALA A 449 19.53 -5.82 -12.09
C ALA A 449 20.49 -6.53 -13.05
N LEU A 450 20.02 -7.61 -13.67
CA LEU A 450 20.66 -8.25 -14.81
C LEU A 450 20.10 -7.61 -16.08
N ILE A 451 20.90 -6.77 -16.73
CA ILE A 451 20.44 -6.01 -17.90
C ILE A 451 20.89 -6.72 -19.17
N PRO A 452 19.95 -7.13 -20.04
CA PRO A 452 20.28 -7.61 -21.37
C PRO A 452 21.02 -6.51 -22.13
N THR A 453 22.27 -6.75 -22.49
CA THR A 453 23.06 -5.79 -23.27
C THR A 453 23.01 -6.17 -24.75
N LEU A 454 22.70 -5.19 -25.60
CA LEU A 454 22.84 -5.33 -27.05
C LEU A 454 24.20 -4.76 -27.46
N GLU A 455 25.11 -5.64 -27.88
CA GLU A 455 26.41 -5.23 -28.41
C GLU A 455 26.32 -4.97 -29.92
N ILE A 456 26.80 -3.81 -30.35
CA ILE A 456 26.99 -3.47 -31.78
C ILE A 456 28.46 -3.17 -32.01
N GLY A 457 29.11 -3.95 -32.87
CA GLY A 457 30.53 -3.81 -33.16
C GLY A 457 31.41 -4.52 -32.13
N ASN A 458 32.57 -3.92 -31.82
CA ASN A 458 33.45 -4.38 -30.75
C ASN A 458 33.84 -3.15 -29.90
N PRO A 459 32.91 -2.59 -29.10
CA PRO A 459 33.19 -1.39 -28.30
C PRO A 459 34.28 -1.66 -27.26
N VAL A 460 34.98 -0.60 -26.82
CA VAL A 460 35.75 -0.68 -25.58
C VAL A 460 34.77 -0.55 -24.41
N THR A 461 34.81 -1.50 -23.49
CA THR A 461 33.96 -1.53 -22.29
C THR A 461 34.81 -1.47 -21.02
N LEU A 462 34.15 -1.52 -19.85
CA LEU A 462 34.81 -1.52 -18.55
C LEU A 462 35.13 -2.94 -18.03
N GLU A 463 34.95 -3.98 -18.85
CA GLU A 463 35.14 -5.39 -18.45
C GLU A 463 36.52 -5.64 -17.80
N SER A 464 37.56 -5.02 -18.36
CA SER A 464 38.95 -5.15 -17.89
C SER A 464 39.40 -4.03 -16.95
N ALA A 465 38.48 -3.16 -16.52
CA ALA A 465 38.82 -2.00 -15.73
C ALA A 465 39.26 -2.38 -14.31
N SER A 466 40.27 -1.67 -13.80
CA SER A 466 40.89 -1.96 -12.51
C SER A 466 41.56 -0.73 -11.91
N ASN A 467 42.07 -0.86 -10.68
CA ASN A 467 42.77 0.20 -9.95
C ASN A 467 41.91 1.47 -9.78
N VAL A 468 40.64 1.28 -9.42
CA VAL A 468 39.71 2.38 -9.14
C VAL A 468 40.18 3.15 -7.91
N LYS A 469 40.28 4.47 -8.05
CA LYS A 469 40.61 5.40 -6.97
C LYS A 469 39.69 6.61 -6.98
N PHE A 470 39.28 7.05 -5.79
CA PHE A 470 38.56 8.29 -5.56
C PHE A 470 39.48 9.34 -4.95
N TYR A 471 39.31 10.60 -5.32
CA TYR A 471 40.14 11.70 -4.84
C TYR A 471 39.26 12.77 -4.21
N THR A 472 39.70 13.26 -3.04
CA THR A 472 38.97 14.27 -2.27
C THR A 472 39.01 15.64 -2.94
N ASN A 473 40.06 15.96 -3.69
CA ASN A 473 40.18 17.24 -4.40
C ASN A 473 40.56 17.02 -5.87
N SER A 474 40.03 17.88 -6.74
CA SER A 474 40.30 17.98 -8.18
C SER A 474 41.77 18.19 -8.52
N ASN A 475 42.58 18.71 -7.59
CA ASN A 475 44.02 18.94 -7.77
C ASN A 475 44.91 17.83 -7.18
N ASP A 476 44.33 16.75 -6.63
CA ASP A 476 45.10 15.65 -6.06
C ASP A 476 45.94 14.93 -7.14
N ASP A 477 47.16 14.54 -6.78
CA ASP A 477 48.08 13.82 -7.67
C ASP A 477 47.57 12.38 -7.93
N LEU A 478 47.20 12.11 -9.17
CA LEU A 478 46.68 10.81 -9.63
C LEU A 478 47.63 9.64 -9.36
N SER A 479 48.95 9.89 -9.36
CA SER A 479 49.96 8.85 -9.21
C SER A 479 50.20 8.45 -7.75
N SER A 480 50.05 9.39 -6.82
CA SER A 480 50.49 9.23 -5.42
C SER A 480 49.39 9.41 -4.37
N SER A 481 48.22 9.95 -4.76
CA SER A 481 47.05 10.15 -3.90
C SER A 481 45.92 9.16 -4.24
N GLY A 482 44.75 9.41 -3.62
CA GLY A 482 43.49 8.72 -3.86
C GLY A 482 43.22 7.53 -2.94
N ILE A 483 41.96 7.36 -2.57
CA ILE A 483 41.46 6.23 -1.81
C ILE A 483 41.13 5.10 -2.79
N SER A 484 41.75 3.94 -2.62
CA SER A 484 41.49 2.79 -3.50
C SER A 484 40.15 2.13 -3.16
N ALA A 485 39.30 1.96 -4.17
CA ALA A 485 38.05 1.24 -4.07
C ALA A 485 38.21 -0.18 -4.64
N GLY A 486 37.50 -1.14 -4.06
CA GLY A 486 37.39 -2.47 -4.68
C GLY A 486 36.61 -2.35 -5.99
N SER A 487 36.99 -3.09 -7.03
CA SER A 487 36.22 -3.11 -8.27
C SER A 487 36.21 -4.51 -8.87
N SER A 488 35.10 -4.87 -9.50
CA SER A 488 34.94 -6.16 -10.18
C SER A 488 33.86 -6.11 -11.24
N VAL A 489 33.86 -7.11 -12.12
CA VAL A 489 32.79 -7.37 -13.09
C VAL A 489 32.27 -8.78 -12.78
N PRO A 490 31.35 -8.91 -11.81
CA PRO A 490 31.03 -10.21 -11.22
C PRO A 490 30.17 -11.09 -12.15
N ASP A 491 29.40 -10.49 -13.06
CA ASP A 491 28.59 -11.21 -14.04
C ASP A 491 29.39 -11.45 -15.32
N LYS A 492 29.54 -12.73 -15.69
CA LYS A 492 30.23 -13.17 -16.90
C LYS A 492 29.54 -12.76 -18.21
N ASN A 493 28.29 -12.28 -18.14
CA ASN A 493 27.51 -11.82 -19.29
C ASN A 493 27.37 -10.29 -19.33
N SER A 494 28.06 -9.57 -18.45
CA SER A 494 28.01 -8.11 -18.34
C SER A 494 29.42 -7.54 -18.32
N ASP A 495 29.60 -6.36 -18.92
CA ASP A 495 30.86 -5.61 -18.86
C ASP A 495 30.79 -4.44 -17.85
N ARG A 496 29.80 -4.48 -16.95
CA ARG A 496 29.55 -3.43 -15.97
C ARG A 496 30.56 -3.52 -14.82
N LEU A 497 31.34 -2.47 -14.65
CA LEU A 497 32.23 -2.31 -13.51
C LEU A 497 31.43 -1.98 -12.25
N ILE A 498 31.42 -2.91 -11.30
CA ILE A 498 30.88 -2.70 -9.95
C ILE A 498 32.01 -2.20 -9.06
N ILE A 499 31.77 -1.10 -8.37
CA ILE A 499 32.74 -0.43 -7.49
C ILE A 499 32.25 -0.54 -6.05
N ASP A 500 33.06 -1.17 -5.19
CA ASP A 500 32.83 -1.26 -3.75
C ASP A 500 33.31 0.04 -3.06
N THR A 501 32.36 0.89 -2.73
CA THR A 501 32.56 2.19 -2.08
C THR A 501 32.58 2.12 -0.56
N SER A 502 32.45 0.93 0.05
CA SER A 502 32.40 0.76 1.52
C SER A 502 33.63 1.34 2.25
N LYS A 503 34.76 1.44 1.55
CA LYS A 503 36.02 2.00 2.07
C LYS A 503 36.14 3.52 1.93
N LEU A 504 35.23 4.19 1.23
CA LEU A 504 35.25 5.65 1.07
C LEU A 504 34.78 6.37 2.34
N GLY A 505 33.89 5.75 3.11
CA GLY A 505 33.22 6.40 4.23
C GLY A 505 32.41 7.63 3.78
N ASN A 506 32.15 8.57 4.70
CA ASN A 506 31.43 9.82 4.40
C ASN A 506 32.36 10.92 3.85
N SER A 507 33.32 10.56 2.99
CA SER A 507 34.27 11.52 2.44
C SER A 507 33.73 12.13 1.15
N ASP A 508 33.76 13.46 1.05
CA ASP A 508 33.51 14.13 -0.23
C ASP A 508 34.61 13.78 -1.23
N PHE A 509 34.26 13.59 -2.50
CA PHE A 509 35.20 13.36 -3.58
C PHE A 509 34.85 14.23 -4.79
N GLU A 510 35.88 14.70 -5.49
CA GLU A 510 35.74 15.56 -6.67
C GLU A 510 36.18 14.84 -7.96
N LYS A 511 36.74 13.62 -7.84
CA LYS A 511 37.33 12.91 -8.99
C LYS A 511 37.41 11.40 -8.76
N ILE A 512 37.28 10.63 -9.83
CA ILE A 512 37.55 9.19 -9.88
C ILE A 512 38.52 8.87 -11.02
N SER A 513 39.42 7.91 -10.80
CA SER A 513 40.30 7.38 -11.84
C SER A 513 40.30 5.87 -11.87
N PHE A 514 40.46 5.29 -13.06
CA PHE A 514 40.64 3.85 -13.23
C PHE A 514 41.44 3.53 -14.49
N ASN A 515 42.11 2.38 -14.49
CA ASN A 515 42.79 1.83 -15.66
C ASN A 515 41.79 0.97 -16.43
N LEU A 516 41.60 1.21 -17.73
CA LEU A 516 40.67 0.42 -18.56
C LEU A 516 41.13 -1.03 -18.79
N GLY A 517 42.37 -1.37 -18.43
CA GLY A 517 42.95 -2.69 -18.68
C GLY A 517 43.33 -2.94 -20.14
N ILE A 518 43.20 -1.93 -21.00
CA ILE A 518 43.51 -2.02 -22.43
C ILE A 518 44.72 -1.17 -22.82
N SER A 519 45.29 -1.49 -23.98
CA SER A 519 46.35 -0.69 -24.60
C SER A 519 45.77 0.42 -25.48
N ALA A 520 46.55 1.48 -25.69
CA ALA A 520 46.23 2.53 -26.66
C ALA A 520 46.03 1.96 -28.07
N SER A 521 46.74 0.90 -28.45
CA SER A 521 46.50 0.22 -29.74
C SER A 521 45.13 -0.43 -29.83
N ASN A 522 44.62 -1.00 -28.72
CA ASN A 522 43.26 -1.56 -28.71
C ASN A 522 42.22 -0.45 -28.82
N LEU A 523 42.37 0.65 -28.07
CA LEU A 523 41.48 1.81 -28.17
C LEU A 523 41.48 2.40 -29.59
N LYS A 524 42.65 2.58 -30.21
CA LYS A 524 42.75 3.06 -31.61
C LYS A 524 42.04 2.15 -32.60
N SER A 525 41.96 0.85 -32.33
CA SER A 525 41.30 -0.10 -33.23
C SER A 525 39.77 0.04 -33.25
N THR A 526 39.18 0.66 -32.22
CA THR A 526 37.74 0.92 -32.14
C THR A 526 37.36 2.32 -32.64
N LEU A 527 38.33 3.21 -32.81
CA LEU A 527 38.12 4.60 -33.23
C LEU A 527 38.33 4.77 -34.73
N ILE A 528 37.56 5.71 -35.31
CA ILE A 528 37.67 6.06 -36.73
C ILE A 528 38.57 7.28 -36.88
N ASP A 529 39.69 7.09 -37.59
CA ASP A 529 40.63 8.16 -37.94
C ASP A 529 40.22 8.81 -39.27
N THR A 530 39.46 9.90 -39.20
CA THR A 530 38.93 10.65 -40.36
C THR A 530 40.02 11.35 -41.19
N SER A 531 41.28 11.39 -40.72
CA SER A 531 42.41 11.92 -41.49
C SER A 531 42.88 10.98 -42.61
N LYS A 532 42.49 9.70 -42.55
CA LYS A 532 42.84 8.68 -43.54
C LYS A 532 41.81 8.64 -44.69
N SER A 533 42.22 8.09 -45.83
CA SER A 533 41.29 7.85 -46.96
C SER A 533 40.39 6.65 -46.66
N ASN A 534 39.10 6.74 -47.01
CA ASN A 534 38.09 5.69 -46.83
C ASN A 534 37.73 5.37 -45.37
N SER A 535 37.85 6.33 -44.46
CA SER A 535 37.44 6.25 -43.06
C SER A 535 36.26 7.19 -42.75
N ASP A 536 35.18 7.06 -43.53
CA ASP A 536 33.95 7.78 -43.29
C ASP A 536 33.22 7.19 -42.07
N GLY A 537 32.95 8.00 -41.05
CA GLY A 537 32.23 7.58 -39.85
C GLY A 537 32.40 8.54 -38.69
N THR A 538 31.93 8.14 -37.51
CA THR A 538 32.01 8.92 -36.26
C THR A 538 32.32 7.99 -35.10
N SER A 539 33.08 8.48 -34.12
CA SER A 539 33.38 7.74 -32.89
C SER A 539 32.58 8.34 -31.73
N TRP A 540 32.08 7.49 -30.85
CA TRP A 540 31.15 7.91 -29.79
C TRP A 540 31.53 7.28 -28.46
N LEU A 541 31.26 8.01 -27.38
CA LEU A 541 31.30 7.55 -26.01
C LEU A 541 29.87 7.40 -25.49
N ASN A 542 29.55 6.23 -24.96
CA ASN A 542 28.37 6.01 -24.13
C ASN A 542 28.81 5.97 -22.67
N TYR A 543 28.14 6.72 -21.79
CA TYR A 543 28.44 6.75 -20.37
C TYR A 543 27.16 6.79 -19.54
N ASP A 544 27.23 6.22 -18.34
CA ASP A 544 26.16 6.24 -17.34
C ASP A 544 26.77 6.36 -15.95
N LEU A 545 26.47 7.48 -15.29
CA LEU A 545 26.92 7.86 -13.96
C LEU A 545 25.72 8.00 -13.00
N ARG A 546 24.52 7.53 -13.36
CA ARG A 546 23.33 7.68 -12.50
C ARG A 546 23.46 6.99 -11.14
N SER A 547 24.27 5.93 -11.04
CA SER A 547 24.62 5.32 -9.75
C SER A 547 25.35 6.29 -8.82
N PHE A 548 26.11 7.26 -9.34
CA PHE A 548 26.74 8.29 -8.50
C PHE A 548 25.69 9.25 -7.91
N SER A 549 24.64 9.57 -8.66
CA SER A 549 23.53 10.39 -8.14
C SER A 549 22.75 9.67 -7.05
N ARG A 550 22.46 8.38 -7.25
CA ARG A 550 21.70 7.57 -6.29
C ARG A 550 22.51 7.20 -5.05
N ASP A 551 23.72 6.68 -5.24
CA ASP A 551 24.49 6.03 -4.16
C ASP A 551 25.50 6.96 -3.50
N LEU A 552 25.88 8.05 -4.17
CA LEU A 552 26.90 9.00 -3.71
C LEU A 552 26.39 10.46 -3.69
N GLU A 553 25.09 10.67 -3.93
CA GLU A 553 24.41 11.99 -3.91
C GLU A 553 24.98 13.04 -4.89
N VAL A 554 25.71 12.61 -5.93
CA VAL A 554 26.27 13.49 -6.97
C VAL A 554 25.20 13.81 -8.02
N ASN A 555 24.56 14.97 -7.87
CA ASN A 555 23.40 15.36 -8.69
C ASN A 555 23.69 16.44 -9.74
N ASP A 556 24.90 17.01 -9.76
CA ASP A 556 25.34 18.00 -10.75
C ASP A 556 26.60 17.49 -11.45
N PHE A 557 26.56 17.48 -12.79
CA PHE A 557 27.67 17.08 -13.65
C PHE A 557 28.11 18.23 -14.58
N SER A 558 27.62 19.46 -14.33
CA SER A 558 27.83 20.60 -15.23
C SER A 558 29.29 21.05 -15.32
N ASP A 559 30.12 20.75 -14.33
CA ASP A 559 31.56 21.01 -14.33
C ASP A 559 32.43 19.75 -14.54
N THR A 560 31.80 18.58 -14.70
CA THR A 560 32.49 17.29 -14.90
C THR A 560 33.09 17.19 -16.30
N SER A 561 34.29 16.62 -16.38
CA SER A 561 34.96 16.26 -17.64
C SER A 561 35.26 14.77 -17.69
N ILE A 562 35.58 14.25 -18.87
CA ILE A 562 36.18 12.92 -19.00
C ILE A 562 37.51 13.08 -19.71
N GLU A 563 38.58 12.61 -19.07
CA GLU A 563 39.95 12.72 -19.54
C GLU A 563 40.58 11.34 -19.72
N LEU A 564 41.35 11.19 -20.80
CA LEU A 564 42.18 10.03 -21.03
C LEU A 564 43.64 10.38 -20.74
N LEU A 565 44.29 9.60 -19.87
CA LEU A 565 45.73 9.65 -19.67
C LEU A 565 46.33 8.38 -20.26
N ILE A 566 47.16 8.51 -21.29
CA ILE A 566 47.72 7.38 -22.02
C ILE A 566 49.21 7.21 -21.66
N GLY A 567 49.60 5.97 -21.37
CA GLY A 567 50.94 5.60 -20.93
C GLY A 567 51.09 5.59 -19.41
N SER A 568 50.76 6.68 -18.74
CA SER A 568 50.87 6.82 -17.28
C SER A 568 49.87 7.83 -16.71
N LEU A 569 49.58 7.76 -15.41
CA LEU A 569 48.77 8.76 -14.70
C LEU A 569 49.47 10.13 -14.56
N SER A 570 50.74 10.24 -14.96
CA SER A 570 51.48 11.51 -15.03
C SER A 570 51.53 12.11 -16.45
N SER A 571 50.93 11.43 -17.43
CA SER A 571 50.86 11.92 -18.81
C SER A 571 49.95 13.15 -18.91
N SER A 572 50.13 13.96 -19.96
CA SER A 572 49.19 15.04 -20.26
C SER A 572 47.80 14.46 -20.57
N PRO A 573 46.72 14.99 -19.96
CA PRO A 573 45.37 14.48 -20.20
C PRO A 573 44.88 14.91 -21.59
N ILE A 574 44.14 14.01 -22.24
CA ILE A 574 43.34 14.29 -23.44
C ILE A 574 41.89 14.39 -22.98
N THR A 575 41.33 15.61 -22.96
CA THR A 575 39.93 15.84 -22.55
C THR A 575 39.00 15.42 -23.68
N ILE A 576 38.29 14.29 -23.52
CA ILE A 576 37.38 13.73 -24.52
C ILE A 576 35.93 14.19 -24.32
N VAL A 577 35.61 14.69 -23.12
CA VAL A 577 34.34 15.38 -22.83
C VAL A 577 34.65 16.61 -21.98
N ASN A 578 34.21 17.78 -22.43
CA ASN A 578 34.46 19.04 -21.74
C ASN A 578 33.39 19.33 -20.67
N PRO A 579 33.71 20.13 -19.64
CA PRO A 579 32.72 20.68 -18.72
C PRO A 579 31.54 21.32 -19.45
N GLY A 580 30.33 21.07 -18.95
CA GLY A 580 29.07 21.55 -19.52
C GLY A 580 28.50 20.68 -20.65
N GLN A 581 29.19 19.61 -21.05
CA GLN A 581 28.69 18.64 -22.04
C GLN A 581 28.12 17.36 -21.39
N MET A 582 28.30 17.20 -20.08
CA MET A 582 27.90 16.02 -19.32
C MET A 582 26.51 16.18 -18.70
N ALA A 583 25.79 15.06 -18.63
CA ALA A 583 24.65 14.85 -17.75
C ALA A 583 24.94 13.61 -16.88
N SER A 584 23.95 13.06 -16.17
CA SER A 584 24.13 11.81 -15.43
C SER A 584 24.26 10.57 -16.33
N SER A 585 23.85 10.64 -17.59
CA SER A 585 24.09 9.63 -18.62
C SER A 585 24.02 10.26 -20.01
N GLY A 586 24.63 9.65 -21.02
CA GLY A 586 24.52 10.18 -22.38
C GLY A 586 25.37 9.49 -23.43
N PHE A 587 25.16 9.92 -24.66
CA PHE A 587 25.90 9.46 -25.84
C PHE A 587 26.53 10.67 -26.54
N ILE A 588 27.86 10.80 -26.44
CA ILE A 588 28.61 11.96 -26.92
C ILE A 588 29.51 11.56 -28.08
N GLN A 589 29.48 12.33 -29.16
CA GLN A 589 30.41 12.16 -30.27
C GLN A 589 31.78 12.70 -29.86
N LEU A 590 32.81 11.89 -30.04
CA LEU A 590 34.20 12.32 -29.84
C LEU A 590 34.64 13.22 -31.00
N SER A 591 35.40 14.27 -30.71
CA SER A 591 35.88 15.17 -31.74
C SER A 591 37.06 14.56 -32.52
N ASP A 592 37.16 14.91 -33.80
CA ASP A 592 38.25 14.43 -34.65
C ASP A 592 39.63 14.85 -34.11
N SER A 593 39.74 16.01 -33.43
CA SER A 593 40.99 16.46 -32.80
C SER A 593 41.42 15.55 -31.66
N ASP A 594 40.48 15.16 -30.78
CA ASP A 594 40.80 14.31 -29.63
C ASP A 594 41.21 12.92 -30.11
N ILE A 595 40.57 12.42 -31.17
CA ILE A 595 40.97 11.18 -31.82
C ILE A 595 42.41 11.28 -32.35
N GLN A 596 42.80 12.37 -33.03
CA GLN A 596 44.18 12.53 -33.50
C GLN A 596 45.20 12.52 -32.36
N GLU A 597 44.88 13.14 -31.22
CA GLU A 597 45.73 13.12 -30.03
C GLU A 597 45.89 11.69 -29.50
N ILE A 598 44.78 10.94 -29.36
CA ILE A 598 44.81 9.52 -28.96
C ILE A 598 45.69 8.70 -29.91
N PHE A 599 45.60 8.92 -31.23
CA PHE A 599 46.39 8.20 -32.23
C PHE A 599 47.90 8.45 -32.12
N SER A 600 48.32 9.56 -31.51
CA SER A 600 49.74 9.89 -31.30
C SER A 600 50.37 9.21 -30.07
N GLU A 601 49.54 8.73 -29.13
CA GLU A 601 49.98 8.22 -27.83
C GLU A 601 50.19 6.69 -27.79
N ASN A 602 50.97 6.17 -26.84
CA ASN A 602 51.17 4.74 -26.67
C ASN A 602 51.22 4.32 -25.19
N GLY A 603 50.78 3.11 -24.88
CA GLY A 603 50.83 2.53 -23.53
C GLY A 603 49.45 2.15 -23.00
N SER A 604 49.30 2.10 -21.68
CA SER A 604 48.02 1.78 -21.01
C SER A 604 47.08 2.97 -21.01
N VAL A 605 45.76 2.72 -21.03
CA VAL A 605 44.75 3.79 -21.02
C VAL A 605 44.14 3.92 -19.62
N TYR A 606 44.23 5.11 -19.06
CA TYR A 606 43.57 5.50 -17.82
C TYR A 606 42.46 6.50 -18.14
N VAL A 607 41.33 6.37 -17.44
CA VAL A 607 40.22 7.31 -17.48
C VAL A 607 40.19 8.06 -16.17
N VAL A 608 39.93 9.35 -16.25
CA VAL A 608 39.65 10.24 -15.13
C VAL A 608 38.34 10.95 -15.40
N ILE A 609 37.46 10.96 -14.39
CA ILE A 609 36.17 11.65 -14.40
C ILE A 609 36.15 12.60 -13.21
#